data_AF-A0A7S0E6H7-F1
#
_entry.id   AF-A0A7S0E6H7-F1
#
_cell.length_a   1.000
_cell.length_b   1.000
_cell.length_c   1.000
_cell.angle_alpha   90.00
_cell.angle_beta   90.00
_cell.angle_gamma   90.00
#
_symmetry.space_group_name_H-M   'P 1'
#
loop_
_entity.id
_entity.type
_entity.pdbx_description
1 polymer ?
#
loop_
_entity_poly.entity_id
_entity_poly.type
_entity_poly.pdbx_seq_one_letter_code
_entity_poly.pdbx_strand_id
1 'polypeptide(L)'
;MATGRYSYSSKWPESDRVFDSVMPPGYMRADGLAWQKFGIYNAKLAAGTGAGAYVLHSGGGQSDRIYSMASDSAGNIYNVGYMHNTVMNWGGSENLQTKIIEIGDPIPEHGTAPMKATEQHLYVAKLATGTESVPSCLATCTATTDTATVTSGHCFIDGTCYADGETAEAFGLACYVCNSTTSQTEWTPGSAVGTTHCFIDEICWAAGKYLFLQPSTKRGKTYSNCQYCDPAADAMAWTVTDGVEVVDDECVSIAPS
;
A
#
# COMPACT_ATOMS: atom_id res chain seq x y z
N MET A 1 -0.65 30.34 -6.74
CA MET A 1 -0.82 28.90 -7.06
C MET A 1 0.40 28.14 -6.55
N ALA A 2 0.48 27.92 -5.25
CA ALA A 2 1.37 26.94 -4.66
C ALA A 2 0.51 25.72 -4.35
N THR A 3 0.44 24.80 -5.30
CA THR A 3 0.15 23.40 -4.97
C THR A 3 1.27 22.96 -4.05
N GLY A 4 0.98 22.46 -2.85
CA GLY A 4 1.96 21.83 -1.95
C GLY A 4 2.66 20.68 -2.67
N ARG A 5 3.63 21.01 -3.52
CA ARG A 5 4.45 20.06 -4.25
C ARG A 5 5.53 19.62 -3.31
N TYR A 6 5.38 18.42 -2.79
CA TYR A 6 6.54 17.64 -2.39
C TYR A 6 7.41 17.39 -3.62
N SER A 7 8.40 18.26 -3.85
CA SER A 7 9.50 17.97 -4.75
C SER A 7 10.54 17.11 -4.02
N TYR A 8 10.19 15.84 -3.76
CA TYR A 8 11.04 14.86 -4.40
C TYR A 8 10.45 14.75 -5.80
N SER A 9 11.11 15.36 -6.79
CA SER A 9 11.00 14.79 -8.13
C SER A 9 11.34 13.32 -7.90
N SER A 10 10.37 12.43 -8.01
CA SER A 10 10.72 11.10 -8.42
C SER A 10 11.49 11.34 -9.71
N LYS A 11 12.83 11.24 -9.65
CA LYS A 11 13.65 11.28 -10.86
C LYS A 11 13.23 10.17 -11.85
N TRP A 12 12.33 9.30 -11.39
CA TRP A 12 11.59 8.27 -12.07
C TRP A 12 10.14 8.75 -12.22
N PRO A 13 9.70 9.20 -13.40
CA PRO A 13 8.29 9.33 -13.72
C PRO A 13 7.52 8.05 -13.39
N GLU A 14 6.22 8.18 -13.17
CA GLU A 14 5.32 7.06 -12.87
C GLU A 14 5.34 5.95 -13.93
N SER A 15 5.63 6.34 -15.18
CA SER A 15 5.92 5.45 -16.31
C SER A 15 7.11 4.51 -16.08
N ASP A 16 8.00 4.81 -15.14
CA ASP A 16 9.21 4.01 -14.88
C ASP A 16 9.01 3.02 -13.71
N ARG A 17 7.79 2.99 -13.13
CA ARG A 17 7.41 2.10 -12.03
C ARG A 17 6.52 0.93 -12.48
N VAL A 18 6.43 0.70 -13.79
CA VAL A 18 5.59 -0.38 -14.34
C VAL A 18 6.40 -1.66 -14.53
N PHE A 19 5.78 -2.79 -14.19
CA PHE A 19 6.22 -4.09 -14.65
C PHE A 19 5.42 -4.42 -15.91
N ASP A 20 6.07 -4.27 -17.06
CA ASP A 20 5.40 -4.28 -18.37
C ASP A 20 4.34 -3.16 -18.47
N SER A 21 3.04 -3.49 -18.39
CA SER A 21 1.93 -2.53 -18.35
C SER A 21 1.29 -2.36 -16.97
N VAL A 22 1.74 -3.10 -15.95
CA VAL A 22 1.12 -3.13 -14.62
C VAL A 22 1.86 -2.18 -13.70
N MET A 23 1.15 -1.28 -13.01
CA MET A 23 1.70 -0.52 -11.90
C MET A 23 1.49 -1.30 -10.60
N PRO A 24 2.54 -1.81 -9.95
CA PRO A 24 2.37 -2.48 -8.67
C PRO A 24 1.90 -1.49 -7.60
N PRO A 25 1.03 -1.90 -6.67
CA PRO A 25 0.66 -1.04 -5.55
C PRO A 25 1.92 -0.70 -4.74
N GLY A 26 2.02 0.56 -4.30
CA GLY A 26 3.06 0.99 -3.38
C GLY A 26 2.62 0.85 -1.92
N TYR A 27 3.56 0.75 -0.99
CA TYR A 27 3.26 0.90 0.44
C TYR A 27 3.05 2.38 0.77
N MET A 28 1.81 2.83 0.65
CA MET A 28 1.40 4.02 1.39
C MET A 28 1.29 3.60 2.86
N ARG A 29 1.44 4.53 3.80
CA ARG A 29 1.01 4.27 5.18
C ARG A 29 -0.30 5.00 5.40
N ALA A 30 -1.21 4.36 6.14
CA ALA A 30 -2.30 5.07 6.79
C ALA A 30 -1.73 6.25 7.60
N ASP A 31 -2.46 7.37 7.61
CA ASP A 31 -2.05 8.66 8.19
C ASP A 31 -0.81 9.29 7.53
N GLY A 32 -0.49 8.91 6.28
CA GLY A 32 0.57 9.51 5.48
C GLY A 32 1.97 9.37 6.07
N LEU A 33 2.16 8.47 7.05
CA LEU A 33 3.37 8.42 7.85
C LEU A 33 4.57 7.78 7.12
N ALA A 34 4.47 7.45 5.83
CA ALA A 34 5.58 6.99 5.00
C ALA A 34 5.54 7.50 3.56
N TRP A 35 6.74 7.75 3.04
CA TRP A 35 7.05 8.16 1.67
C TRP A 35 7.50 6.99 0.79
N GLN A 36 7.28 5.75 1.23
CA GLN A 36 7.93 4.59 0.63
C GLN A 36 7.19 4.11 -0.61
N LYS A 37 7.51 4.73 -1.74
CA LYS A 37 7.13 4.24 -3.08
C LYS A 37 7.97 3.03 -3.53
N PHE A 38 8.71 2.39 -2.63
CA PHE A 38 9.57 1.26 -2.91
C PHE A 38 9.04 0.04 -2.16
N GLY A 39 8.69 -1.00 -2.91
CA GLY A 39 8.26 -2.30 -2.38
C GLY A 39 9.18 -3.40 -2.90
N ILE A 40 9.00 -4.59 -2.35
CA ILE A 40 9.51 -5.82 -2.95
C ILE A 40 8.38 -6.38 -3.81
N TYR A 41 8.71 -7.11 -4.86
CA TYR A 41 7.71 -7.84 -5.62
C TYR A 41 8.28 -9.18 -6.05
N ASN A 42 7.40 -10.16 -6.18
CA ASN A 42 7.69 -11.43 -6.81
C ASN A 42 7.23 -11.33 -8.27
N ALA A 43 8.16 -11.42 -9.21
CA ALA A 43 7.85 -11.39 -10.63
C ALA A 43 8.29 -12.69 -11.30
N LYS A 44 7.49 -13.17 -12.26
CA LYS A 44 7.85 -14.25 -13.16
C LYS A 44 8.01 -13.70 -14.57
N LEU A 45 9.09 -14.12 -15.22
CA LEU A 45 9.41 -13.76 -16.60
C LEU A 45 9.51 -15.03 -17.46
N ALA A 46 9.06 -14.95 -18.71
CA ALA A 46 9.23 -16.00 -19.70
C ALA A 46 10.71 -16.08 -20.12
N ALA A 47 11.38 -17.20 -19.85
CA ALA A 47 12.82 -17.33 -20.05
C ALA A 47 13.29 -17.08 -21.50
N GLY A 48 12.46 -17.43 -22.50
CA GLY A 48 12.82 -17.28 -23.91
C GLY A 48 12.68 -15.86 -24.46
N THR A 49 11.80 -15.03 -23.88
CA THR A 49 11.44 -13.71 -24.43
C THR A 49 11.71 -12.56 -23.46
N GLY A 50 11.86 -12.85 -22.17
CA GLY A 50 11.90 -11.85 -21.10
C GLY A 50 10.54 -11.20 -20.79
N ALA A 51 9.45 -11.66 -21.41
CA ALA A 51 8.12 -11.10 -21.19
C ALA A 51 7.62 -11.38 -19.77
N GLY A 52 6.87 -10.44 -19.18
CA GLY A 52 6.20 -10.60 -17.90
C GLY A 52 5.12 -11.68 -17.95
N ALA A 53 5.09 -12.57 -16.96
CA ALA A 53 4.01 -13.54 -16.76
C ALA A 53 3.08 -13.10 -15.63
N TYR A 54 3.65 -12.71 -14.48
CA TYR A 54 2.92 -12.07 -13.40
C TYR A 54 3.87 -11.23 -12.55
N VAL A 55 3.29 -10.30 -11.81
CA VAL A 55 3.92 -9.60 -10.69
C VAL A 55 2.96 -9.64 -9.50
N LEU A 56 3.48 -10.02 -8.35
CA LEU A 56 2.77 -10.02 -7.08
C LEU A 56 3.52 -9.11 -6.12
N HIS A 57 2.79 -8.22 -5.47
CA HIS A 57 3.37 -7.35 -4.47
C HIS A 57 3.85 -8.14 -3.24
N SER A 58 4.94 -7.69 -2.61
CA SER A 58 5.50 -8.27 -1.39
C SER A 58 6.25 -7.21 -0.57
N GLY A 59 6.60 -7.48 0.69
CA GLY A 59 7.25 -6.49 1.55
C GLY A 59 6.44 -6.03 2.77
N GLY A 60 7.00 -5.05 3.45
CA GLY A 60 6.30 -4.22 4.43
C GLY A 60 6.58 -2.71 4.25
N GLY A 61 7.37 -2.30 3.26
CA GLY A 61 7.47 -0.89 2.87
C GLY A 61 8.08 0.03 3.93
N GLN A 62 9.05 -0.48 4.72
CA GLN A 62 9.86 0.33 5.64
C GLN A 62 11.35 0.26 5.40
N SER A 63 11.92 -0.93 5.23
CA SER A 63 13.30 -1.15 4.80
C SER A 63 13.44 -2.66 4.63
N ASP A 64 12.89 -3.16 3.55
CA ASP A 64 13.01 -4.56 3.19
C ASP A 64 14.06 -4.70 2.11
N ARG A 65 14.92 -5.71 2.25
CA ARG A 65 15.95 -5.96 1.26
C ARG A 65 16.18 -7.45 1.10
N ILE A 66 16.11 -7.90 -0.15
CA ILE A 66 16.62 -9.21 -0.55
C ILE A 66 18.13 -9.07 -0.78
N TYR A 67 18.91 -9.99 -0.21
CA TYR A 67 20.34 -10.08 -0.44
C TYR A 67 20.71 -11.12 -1.48
N SER A 68 20.06 -12.27 -1.44
CA SER A 68 20.34 -13.38 -2.33
C SER A 68 19.11 -14.24 -2.54
N MET A 69 19.10 -14.93 -3.66
CA MET A 69 18.07 -15.88 -4.04
C MET A 69 18.75 -17.15 -4.56
N ALA A 70 18.23 -18.31 -4.20
CA ALA A 70 18.67 -19.60 -4.71
C ALA A 70 17.47 -20.46 -5.04
N SER A 71 17.63 -21.41 -5.96
CA SER A 71 16.59 -22.39 -6.28
C SER A 71 17.03 -23.81 -5.97
N ASP A 72 16.09 -24.68 -5.64
CA ASP A 72 16.32 -26.12 -5.56
C ASP A 72 15.92 -26.85 -6.85
N SER A 73 16.22 -28.15 -6.92
CA SER A 73 15.88 -29.00 -8.07
C SER A 73 14.37 -29.24 -8.25
N ALA A 74 13.56 -28.95 -7.22
CA ALA A 74 12.11 -28.97 -7.33
C ALA A 74 11.55 -27.63 -7.86
N GLY A 75 12.43 -26.67 -8.17
CA GLY A 75 12.05 -25.37 -8.71
C GLY A 75 11.52 -24.41 -7.65
N ASN A 76 11.68 -24.69 -6.35
CA ASN A 76 11.36 -23.72 -5.29
C ASN A 76 12.41 -22.62 -5.27
N ILE A 77 12.01 -21.40 -4.87
CA ILE A 77 12.90 -20.26 -4.70
C ILE A 77 13.05 -19.96 -3.21
N TYR A 78 14.28 -19.71 -2.76
CA TYR A 78 14.63 -19.32 -1.41
C TYR A 78 15.21 -17.92 -1.45
N ASN A 79 14.53 -16.98 -0.81
CA ASN A 79 14.98 -15.60 -0.71
C ASN A 79 15.49 -15.35 0.71
N VAL A 80 16.69 -14.79 0.83
CA VAL A 80 17.27 -14.36 2.10
C VAL A 80 17.44 -12.85 2.09
N GLY A 81 17.12 -12.22 3.21
CA GLY A 81 17.14 -10.78 3.32
C GLY A 81 16.94 -10.32 4.75
N TYR A 82 16.76 -9.02 4.91
CA TYR A 82 16.23 -8.47 6.14
C TYR A 82 14.96 -7.69 5.88
N MET A 83 14.13 -7.61 6.91
CA MET A 83 12.99 -6.71 7.00
C MET A 83 13.13 -5.83 8.23
N HIS A 84 12.67 -4.59 8.11
CA HIS A 84 12.53 -3.65 9.24
C HIS A 84 11.05 -3.40 9.53
N ASN A 85 10.28 -4.48 9.42
CA ASN A 85 8.84 -4.49 9.53
C ASN A 85 8.41 -5.57 10.51
N THR A 86 7.36 -5.27 11.26
CA THR A 86 6.68 -6.26 12.11
C THR A 86 5.65 -7.07 11.34
N VAL A 87 5.20 -6.59 10.18
CA VAL A 87 4.32 -7.32 9.25
C VAL A 87 4.93 -7.29 7.85
N MET A 88 5.10 -8.46 7.25
CA MET A 88 5.63 -8.66 5.90
C MET A 88 4.60 -9.44 5.08
N ASN A 89 4.16 -8.87 3.97
CA ASN A 89 3.27 -9.50 3.00
C ASN A 89 4.10 -10.22 1.92
N TRP A 90 3.68 -11.42 1.53
CA TRP A 90 4.36 -12.22 0.49
C TRP A 90 3.50 -12.41 -0.78
N GLY A 91 2.31 -11.80 -0.80
CA GLY A 91 1.34 -11.94 -1.89
C GLY A 91 0.66 -13.31 -1.91
N GLY A 92 -0.08 -13.58 -3.00
CA GLY A 92 -0.76 -14.86 -3.24
C GLY A 92 -2.21 -14.93 -2.73
N SER A 93 -2.90 -16.02 -3.05
CA SER A 93 -4.35 -16.20 -2.86
C SER A 93 -4.86 -16.22 -1.42
N GLU A 94 -3.97 -16.19 -0.44
CA GLU A 94 -4.31 -16.21 1.00
C GLU A 94 -3.69 -15.02 1.76
N ASN A 95 -3.21 -13.99 1.06
CA ASN A 95 -2.52 -12.85 1.68
C ASN A 95 -1.43 -13.32 2.66
N LEU A 96 -0.53 -14.19 2.18
CA LEU A 96 0.48 -14.82 3.01
C LEU A 96 1.30 -13.76 3.75
N GLN A 97 1.34 -13.85 5.08
CA GLN A 97 1.98 -12.87 5.95
C GLN A 97 2.96 -13.51 6.93
N THR A 98 4.03 -12.78 7.24
CA THR A 98 4.85 -13.00 8.43
C THR A 98 4.62 -11.86 9.41
N LYS A 99 4.33 -12.20 10.67
CA LYS A 99 4.17 -11.23 11.76
C LYS A 99 5.22 -11.52 12.83
N ILE A 100 6.00 -10.51 13.22
CA ILE A 100 7.09 -10.63 14.19
C ILE A 100 6.75 -9.82 15.42
N ILE A 101 6.55 -10.46 16.57
CA ILE A 101 6.35 -9.77 17.85
C ILE A 101 7.73 -9.46 18.47
N GLU A 102 8.03 -8.19 18.69
CA GLU A 102 9.21 -7.75 19.43
C GLU A 102 8.89 -7.67 20.94
N ILE A 103 9.86 -7.99 21.79
CA ILE A 103 9.65 -7.98 23.25
C ILE A 103 9.43 -6.53 23.71
N GLY A 104 8.27 -6.27 24.31
CA GLY A 104 7.93 -4.96 24.89
C GLY A 104 7.07 -4.06 24.00
N ASP A 105 6.91 -4.40 22.71
CA ASP A 105 5.99 -3.75 21.79
C ASP A 105 4.92 -4.75 21.33
N PRO A 106 3.76 -4.83 22.02
CA PRO A 106 2.67 -5.67 21.57
C PRO A 106 2.17 -5.11 20.23
N ILE A 107 2.37 -5.88 19.16
CA ILE A 107 1.63 -5.67 17.92
C ILE A 107 0.17 -5.95 18.27
N PRO A 108 -0.78 -5.08 17.88
CA PRO A 108 -2.18 -5.48 17.87
C PRO A 108 -2.27 -6.84 17.15
N GLU A 109 -2.89 -7.84 17.78
CA GLU A 109 -3.14 -9.15 17.17
C GLU A 109 -3.79 -9.03 15.78
N HIS A 110 -4.44 -7.88 15.54
CA HIS A 110 -5.22 -7.54 14.37
C HIS A 110 -4.59 -6.35 13.62
N GLY A 111 -4.24 -6.59 12.35
CA GLY A 111 -3.67 -5.59 11.44
C GLY A 111 -2.95 -6.27 10.28
N THR A 112 -3.17 -5.78 9.06
CA THR A 112 -2.45 -6.18 7.84
C THR A 112 -1.46 -5.10 7.38
N ALA A 113 -1.58 -3.89 7.93
CA ALA A 113 -0.67 -2.78 7.68
C ALA A 113 0.74 -3.08 8.19
N PRO A 114 1.77 -2.87 7.37
CA PRO A 114 3.15 -2.92 7.82
C PRO A 114 3.53 -1.80 8.79
N MET A 115 3.94 -2.20 9.99
CA MET A 115 4.51 -1.28 10.98
C MET A 115 6.04 -1.44 11.05
N LYS A 116 6.72 -0.35 11.40
CA LYS A 116 8.17 -0.32 11.45
C LYS A 116 8.60 -1.07 12.71
N ALA A 117 9.45 -2.08 12.54
CA ALA A 117 10.06 -2.78 13.66
C ALA A 117 11.12 -1.89 14.35
N THR A 118 11.44 -2.18 15.60
CA THR A 118 12.56 -1.56 16.32
C THR A 118 13.89 -2.12 15.82
N GLU A 119 13.92 -3.41 15.53
CA GLU A 119 15.09 -4.14 15.07
C GLU A 119 14.98 -4.55 13.59
N GLN A 120 16.12 -4.90 13.00
CA GLN A 120 16.14 -5.54 11.69
C GLN A 120 16.09 -7.06 11.88
N HIS A 121 15.14 -7.71 11.22
CA HIS A 121 14.92 -9.14 11.31
C HIS A 121 15.43 -9.84 10.06
N LEU A 122 16.31 -10.83 10.25
CA LEU A 122 16.69 -11.75 9.18
C LEU A 122 15.48 -12.61 8.80
N TYR A 123 15.23 -12.78 7.50
CA TYR A 123 14.28 -13.76 7.03
C TYR A 123 14.91 -14.70 6.00
N VAL A 124 14.36 -15.92 5.96
CA VAL A 124 14.51 -16.86 4.85
C VAL A 124 13.10 -17.28 4.44
N ALA A 125 12.68 -16.90 3.24
CA ALA A 125 11.37 -17.22 2.70
C ALA A 125 11.51 -18.28 1.60
N LYS A 126 10.78 -19.38 1.72
CA LYS A 126 10.65 -20.39 0.67
C LYS A 126 9.37 -20.12 -0.12
N LEU A 127 9.52 -19.83 -1.41
CA LEU A 127 8.43 -19.70 -2.37
C LEU A 127 8.32 -21.02 -3.15
N ALA A 128 7.19 -21.71 -2.99
CA ALA A 128 6.93 -22.97 -3.67
C ALA A 128 6.47 -22.72 -5.12
N THR A 129 7.42 -22.38 -5.99
CA THR A 129 7.18 -21.96 -7.38
C THR A 129 7.02 -23.12 -8.38
N GLY A 130 7.11 -24.36 -7.92
CA GLY A 130 6.94 -25.55 -8.76
C GLY A 130 5.50 -25.87 -9.15
N THR A 131 4.51 -25.16 -8.59
CA THR A 131 3.08 -25.39 -8.87
C THR A 131 2.36 -24.05 -8.95
N GLU A 132 1.77 -23.77 -10.10
CA GLU A 132 0.89 -22.62 -10.28
C GLU A 132 -0.55 -23.11 -10.17
N SER A 133 -1.32 -22.48 -9.30
CA SER A 133 -2.77 -22.72 -9.19
C SER A 133 -3.51 -21.50 -9.68
N VAL A 134 -4.64 -21.73 -10.35
CA VAL A 134 -5.60 -20.66 -10.63
C VAL A 134 -6.08 -20.08 -9.30
N PRO A 135 -6.05 -18.76 -9.10
CA PRO A 135 -6.57 -18.11 -7.89
C PRO A 135 -8.01 -18.53 -7.58
N SER A 136 -8.31 -18.73 -6.31
CA SER A 136 -9.57 -19.33 -5.83
C SER A 136 -10.83 -18.54 -6.21
N CYS A 137 -10.71 -17.23 -6.40
CA CYS A 137 -11.81 -16.36 -6.80
C CYS A 137 -12.01 -16.29 -8.32
N LEU A 138 -11.25 -17.04 -9.14
CA LEU A 138 -11.43 -17.06 -10.59
C LEU A 138 -12.21 -18.32 -11.01
N ALA A 139 -13.43 -18.11 -11.53
CA ALA A 139 -14.27 -19.19 -12.05
C ALA A 139 -13.70 -19.80 -13.34
N THR A 140 -13.06 -18.98 -14.16
CA THR A 140 -12.39 -19.38 -15.40
C THR A 140 -11.13 -18.54 -15.61
N CYS A 141 -10.00 -19.18 -15.92
CA CYS A 141 -8.76 -18.49 -16.29
C CYS A 141 -7.96 -19.39 -17.26
N THR A 142 -8.16 -19.23 -18.56
CA THR A 142 -7.60 -20.15 -19.59
C THR A 142 -6.36 -19.61 -20.29
N ALA A 143 -6.11 -18.30 -20.26
CA ALA A 143 -4.95 -17.68 -20.92
C ALA A 143 -4.38 -16.50 -20.13
N THR A 144 -5.15 -15.42 -19.97
CA THR A 144 -4.76 -14.24 -19.18
C THR A 144 -5.85 -13.89 -18.18
N THR A 145 -5.45 -13.20 -17.10
CA THR A 145 -6.37 -12.71 -16.07
C THR A 145 -7.32 -11.64 -16.58
N ASP A 146 -6.99 -10.93 -17.66
CA ASP A 146 -7.83 -9.89 -18.26
C ASP A 146 -9.18 -10.43 -18.78
N THR A 147 -9.22 -11.72 -19.07
CA THR A 147 -10.42 -12.42 -19.55
C THR A 147 -11.02 -13.34 -18.50
N ALA A 148 -10.44 -13.35 -17.29
CA ALA A 148 -10.92 -14.21 -16.22
C ALA A 148 -12.26 -13.71 -15.67
N THR A 149 -13.13 -14.65 -15.31
CA THR A 149 -14.38 -14.32 -14.62
C THR A 149 -14.17 -14.47 -13.12
N VAL A 150 -14.40 -13.39 -12.37
CA VAL A 150 -14.30 -13.40 -10.91
C VAL A 150 -15.59 -13.94 -10.31
N THR A 151 -15.49 -14.84 -9.34
CA THR A 151 -16.65 -15.39 -8.63
C THR A 151 -17.39 -14.30 -7.85
N SER A 152 -18.71 -14.44 -7.70
CA SER A 152 -19.52 -13.51 -6.91
C SER A 152 -18.99 -13.36 -5.49
N GLY A 153 -19.08 -12.15 -4.93
CA GLY A 153 -18.62 -11.85 -3.57
C GLY A 153 -17.10 -11.74 -3.43
N HIS A 154 -16.37 -11.63 -4.54
CA HIS A 154 -14.92 -11.49 -4.56
C HIS A 154 -14.48 -10.45 -5.57
N CYS A 155 -13.27 -9.91 -5.34
CA CYS A 155 -12.52 -9.12 -6.30
C CYS A 155 -11.22 -9.86 -6.65
N PHE A 156 -10.75 -9.67 -7.88
CA PHE A 156 -9.42 -10.04 -8.33
C PHE A 156 -8.66 -8.77 -8.73
N ILE A 157 -7.85 -8.26 -7.80
CA ILE A 157 -7.16 -6.97 -7.93
C ILE A 157 -5.66 -7.24 -7.84
N ASP A 158 -4.87 -6.71 -8.80
CA ASP A 158 -3.41 -6.85 -8.84
C ASP A 158 -2.89 -8.29 -8.68
N GLY A 159 -3.57 -9.25 -9.32
CA GLY A 159 -3.18 -10.66 -9.28
C GLY A 159 -3.60 -11.41 -8.01
N THR A 160 -4.35 -10.77 -7.11
CA THR A 160 -4.74 -11.30 -5.80
C THR A 160 -6.25 -11.35 -5.63
N CYS A 161 -6.73 -12.42 -4.99
CA CYS A 161 -8.14 -12.57 -4.64
C CYS A 161 -8.43 -11.90 -3.29
N TYR A 162 -9.49 -11.10 -3.26
CA TYR A 162 -10.02 -10.46 -2.05
C TYR A 162 -11.47 -10.83 -1.86
N ALA A 163 -11.89 -11.10 -0.62
CA ALA A 163 -13.30 -11.24 -0.29
C ALA A 163 -13.98 -9.86 -0.27
N ASP A 164 -15.28 -9.81 -0.60
CA ASP A 164 -16.06 -8.58 -0.50
C ASP A 164 -15.95 -7.97 0.91
N GLY A 165 -15.63 -6.67 0.95
CA GLY A 165 -15.39 -5.91 2.17
C GLY A 165 -13.95 -5.92 2.69
N GLU A 166 -13.03 -6.75 2.16
CA GLU A 166 -11.62 -6.70 2.56
C GLU A 166 -10.98 -5.36 2.17
N THR A 167 -10.14 -4.82 3.07
CA THR A 167 -9.51 -3.50 2.91
C THR A 167 -8.15 -3.59 2.21
N ALA A 168 -7.77 -2.53 1.50
CA ALA A 168 -6.42 -2.36 0.96
C ALA A 168 -5.43 -1.80 2.00
N GLU A 169 -5.67 -2.03 3.30
CA GLU A 169 -4.86 -1.52 4.40
C GLU A 169 -3.39 -1.97 4.31
N ALA A 170 -3.14 -3.19 3.82
CA ALA A 170 -1.79 -3.72 3.59
C ALA A 170 -0.93 -2.83 2.66
N PHE A 171 -1.58 -2.01 1.83
CA PHE A 171 -0.96 -1.09 0.88
C PHE A 171 -1.08 0.39 1.31
N GLY A 172 -1.60 0.65 2.51
CA GLY A 172 -1.86 2.01 3.01
C GLY A 172 -3.10 2.67 2.44
N LEU A 173 -3.91 1.93 1.70
CA LEU A 173 -5.18 2.37 1.16
C LEU A 173 -6.31 1.85 2.05
N ALA A 174 -6.20 2.03 3.38
CA ALA A 174 -7.19 1.55 4.35
C ALA A 174 -8.61 2.10 4.11
N CYS A 175 -8.71 3.21 3.37
CA CYS A 175 -9.95 3.82 2.92
C CYS A 175 -10.63 3.06 1.77
N TYR A 176 -9.96 2.08 1.17
CA TYR A 176 -10.44 1.33 0.02
C TYR A 176 -10.74 -0.11 0.40
N VAL A 177 -11.77 -0.65 -0.24
CA VAL A 177 -12.25 -2.00 -0.05
C VAL A 177 -12.46 -2.70 -1.39
N CYS A 178 -12.38 -4.03 -1.38
CA CYS A 178 -13.00 -4.85 -2.39
C CYS A 178 -14.51 -4.68 -2.26
N ASN A 179 -15.14 -4.07 -3.26
CA ASN A 179 -16.59 -4.04 -3.40
C ASN A 179 -16.95 -4.71 -4.70
N SER A 180 -17.17 -6.03 -4.62
CA SER A 180 -17.43 -6.91 -5.76
C SER A 180 -18.69 -6.53 -6.54
N THR A 181 -19.61 -5.75 -5.95
CA THR A 181 -20.80 -5.24 -6.64
C THR A 181 -20.54 -3.99 -7.48
N THR A 182 -19.51 -3.20 -7.11
CA THR A 182 -19.13 -1.97 -7.80
C THR A 182 -18.02 -2.23 -8.81
N SER A 183 -16.97 -2.95 -8.42
CA SER A 183 -15.91 -3.42 -9.30
C SER A 183 -15.26 -4.67 -8.73
N GLN A 184 -15.07 -5.69 -9.57
CA GLN A 184 -14.34 -6.90 -9.20
C GLN A 184 -12.85 -6.81 -9.55
N THR A 185 -12.39 -5.75 -10.20
CA THR A 185 -11.00 -5.64 -10.67
C THR A 185 -10.29 -4.37 -10.21
N GLU A 186 -10.99 -3.49 -9.51
CA GLU A 186 -10.45 -2.22 -9.02
C GLU A 186 -10.84 -2.02 -7.56
N TRP A 187 -9.95 -1.38 -6.80
CA TRP A 187 -10.26 -0.93 -5.45
C TRP A 187 -11.35 0.15 -5.47
N THR A 188 -12.28 0.10 -4.52
CA THR A 188 -13.35 1.10 -4.41
C THR A 188 -13.28 1.84 -3.08
N PRO A 189 -13.65 3.13 -3.00
CA PRO A 189 -13.77 3.82 -1.73
C PRO A 189 -14.73 3.08 -0.78
N GLY A 190 -14.23 2.74 0.40
CA GLY A 190 -15.01 2.08 1.45
C GLY A 190 -15.86 3.08 2.24
N SER A 191 -16.76 2.55 3.06
CA SER A 191 -17.67 3.35 3.89
C SER A 191 -16.96 4.23 4.94
N ALA A 192 -15.67 4.00 5.18
CA ALA A 192 -14.85 4.81 6.08
C ALA A 192 -14.60 6.22 5.53
N VAL A 193 -14.54 6.37 4.20
CA VAL A 193 -14.32 7.65 3.53
C VAL A 193 -15.55 8.55 3.71
N GLY A 194 -15.34 9.75 4.23
CA GLY A 194 -16.41 10.71 4.52
C GLY A 194 -17.17 10.41 5.82
N THR A 195 -16.74 9.42 6.61
CA THR A 195 -17.31 9.14 7.93
C THR A 195 -16.25 9.20 9.02
N THR A 196 -15.20 8.41 8.88
CA THR A 196 -14.12 8.28 9.88
C THR A 196 -12.75 8.64 9.31
N HIS A 197 -12.65 8.73 7.98
CA HIS A 197 -11.41 9.01 7.28
C HIS A 197 -11.62 9.97 6.09
N CYS A 198 -10.57 10.75 5.79
CA CYS A 198 -10.42 11.47 4.55
C CYS A 198 -9.47 10.70 3.62
N PHE A 199 -9.67 10.82 2.32
CA PHE A 199 -8.75 10.35 1.30
C PHE A 199 -8.14 11.55 0.58
N ILE A 200 -6.95 11.97 1.02
CA ILE A 200 -6.29 13.20 0.56
C ILE A 200 -4.91 12.84 0.05
N ASP A 201 -4.58 13.25 -1.18
CA ASP A 201 -3.31 12.96 -1.85
C ASP A 201 -2.95 11.47 -1.87
N GLU A 202 -3.93 10.62 -2.22
CA GLU A 202 -3.84 9.14 -2.27
C GLU A 202 -3.60 8.47 -0.92
N ILE A 203 -3.74 9.20 0.18
CA ILE A 203 -3.50 8.72 1.54
C ILE A 203 -4.83 8.70 2.30
N CYS A 204 -5.07 7.59 3.01
CA CYS A 204 -6.14 7.49 3.98
C CYS A 204 -5.72 8.12 5.32
N TRP A 205 -6.40 9.19 5.72
CA TRP A 205 -6.17 9.92 6.96
C TRP A 205 -7.32 9.69 7.93
N ALA A 206 -7.05 9.27 9.16
CA ALA A 206 -8.09 9.26 10.18
C ALA A 206 -8.59 10.68 10.48
N ALA A 207 -9.85 10.80 10.89
CA ALA A 207 -10.44 12.07 11.32
C ALA A 207 -9.57 12.77 12.39
N GLY A 208 -9.43 14.08 12.26
CA GLY A 208 -8.66 14.94 13.17
C GLY A 208 -7.15 14.90 12.98
N LYS A 209 -6.62 14.13 12.02
CA LYS A 209 -5.19 14.18 11.68
C LYS A 209 -4.87 15.48 10.95
N TYR A 210 -3.79 16.14 11.35
CA TYR A 210 -3.35 17.38 10.72
C TYR A 210 -2.42 17.10 9.53
N LEU A 211 -2.51 17.96 8.51
CA LEU A 211 -1.49 18.03 7.47
C LEU A 211 -0.13 18.21 8.13
N PHE A 212 0.92 17.58 7.60
CA PHE A 212 2.27 17.82 8.09
C PHE A 212 3.28 17.92 6.95
N LEU A 213 4.35 18.66 7.19
CA LEU A 213 5.55 18.72 6.38
C LEU A 213 6.65 17.85 6.98
N GLN A 214 7.24 16.99 6.15
CA GLN A 214 8.48 16.29 6.49
C GLN A 214 9.49 16.42 5.34
N PRO A 215 10.43 17.37 5.40
CA PRO A 215 11.35 17.64 4.28
C PRO A 215 12.31 16.48 3.96
N SER A 216 12.57 15.60 4.94
CA SER A 216 13.31 14.36 4.73
C SER A 216 12.98 13.33 5.79
N THR A 217 13.21 12.05 5.48
CA THR A 217 12.98 10.91 6.39
C THR A 217 13.79 11.00 7.70
N LYS A 218 14.83 11.83 7.75
CA LYS A 218 15.66 12.07 8.94
C LYS A 218 15.21 13.26 9.78
N ARG A 219 14.30 14.10 9.28
CA ARG A 219 13.78 15.27 9.99
C ARG A 219 12.45 14.94 10.66
N GLY A 220 12.18 15.64 11.76
CA GLY A 220 10.88 15.59 12.44
C GLY A 220 9.76 16.10 11.53
N LYS A 221 8.53 15.72 11.88
CA LYS A 221 7.31 16.19 11.21
C LYS A 221 6.92 17.54 11.81
N THR A 222 6.62 18.50 10.94
CA THR A 222 6.04 19.79 11.32
C THR A 222 4.57 19.75 10.92
N TYR A 223 3.68 19.66 11.90
CA TYR A 223 2.24 19.63 11.64
C TYR A 223 1.73 21.06 11.38
N SER A 224 0.81 21.17 10.44
CA SER A 224 -0.07 22.34 10.31
C SER A 224 -0.87 22.48 11.59
N ASN A 225 -1.19 23.72 11.95
CA ASN A 225 -2.04 24.06 13.09
C ASN A 225 -3.47 24.41 12.68
N CYS A 226 -3.78 24.48 11.38
CA CYS A 226 -5.12 24.81 10.89
C CYS A 226 -5.66 23.88 9.82
N GLN A 227 -4.82 23.07 9.17
CA GLN A 227 -5.26 22.12 8.15
C GLN A 227 -5.34 20.71 8.72
N TYR A 228 -6.53 20.13 8.71
CA TYR A 228 -6.80 18.80 9.27
C TYR A 228 -7.83 18.03 8.45
N CYS A 229 -7.86 16.71 8.65
CA CYS A 229 -8.86 15.85 8.06
C CYS A 229 -10.16 15.96 8.86
N ASP A 230 -11.20 16.53 8.24
CA ASP A 230 -12.59 16.43 8.68
C ASP A 230 -13.41 15.70 7.60
N PRO A 231 -13.67 14.39 7.77
CA PRO A 231 -14.41 13.61 6.79
C PRO A 231 -15.81 14.14 6.51
N ALA A 232 -16.44 14.81 7.49
CA ALA A 232 -17.81 15.31 7.36
C ALA A 232 -17.88 16.63 6.59
N ALA A 233 -16.81 17.44 6.65
CA ALA A 233 -16.71 18.70 5.91
C ALA A 233 -16.27 18.47 4.46
N ASP A 234 -15.13 17.79 4.26
CA ASP A 234 -14.64 17.39 2.95
C ASP A 234 -13.75 16.14 3.08
N ALA A 235 -14.25 15.01 2.58
CA ALA A 235 -13.51 13.75 2.63
C ALA A 235 -12.30 13.71 1.68
N MET A 236 -12.18 14.65 0.74
CA MET A 236 -11.17 14.62 -0.33
C MET A 236 -10.18 15.78 -0.25
N ALA A 237 -10.33 16.68 0.73
CA ALA A 237 -9.47 17.84 0.92
C ALA A 237 -9.19 18.13 2.40
N TRP A 238 -8.09 18.86 2.65
CA TRP A 238 -7.79 19.35 3.98
C TRP A 238 -8.81 20.43 4.38
N THR A 239 -9.46 20.23 5.52
CA THR A 239 -10.33 21.23 6.14
C THR A 239 -9.48 22.28 6.85
N VAL A 240 -9.84 23.56 6.68
CA VAL A 240 -9.17 24.69 7.34
C VAL A 240 -10.01 25.12 8.54
N THR A 241 -9.37 25.30 9.69
CA THR A 241 -10.03 25.82 10.91
C THR A 241 -10.75 27.14 10.66
N ASP A 242 -11.97 27.27 11.18
CA ASP A 242 -12.76 28.51 11.07
C ASP A 242 -11.99 29.74 11.55
N GLY A 243 -12.11 30.84 10.81
CA GLY A 243 -11.44 32.10 11.11
C GLY A 243 -9.93 32.11 10.79
N VAL A 244 -9.44 31.10 10.08
CA VAL A 244 -8.06 31.00 9.59
C VAL A 244 -8.07 30.84 8.07
N GLU A 245 -7.11 31.43 7.38
CA GLU A 245 -6.83 31.17 5.97
C GLU A 245 -5.40 30.65 5.78
N VAL A 246 -5.16 29.97 4.65
CA VAL A 246 -3.83 29.49 4.28
C VAL A 246 -3.22 30.45 3.27
N VAL A 247 -2.15 31.15 3.68
CA VAL A 247 -1.39 32.08 2.84
C VAL A 247 0.06 31.62 2.80
N ASP A 248 0.59 31.34 1.61
CA ASP A 248 1.96 30.85 1.41
C ASP A 248 2.33 29.64 2.30
N ASP A 249 1.40 28.68 2.41
CA ASP A 249 1.49 27.47 3.24
C ASP A 249 1.56 27.74 4.76
N GLU A 250 1.26 28.97 5.19
CA GLU A 250 1.12 29.34 6.60
C GLU A 250 -0.34 29.61 6.97
N CYS A 251 -0.72 29.19 8.17
CA CYS A 251 -2.04 29.43 8.74
C CYS A 251 -2.11 30.82 9.37
N VAL A 252 -2.91 31.71 8.79
CA VAL A 252 -3.05 33.10 9.21
C VAL A 252 -4.47 33.37 9.71
N SER A 253 -4.61 33.96 10.89
CA SER A 253 -5.92 34.35 11.43
C SER A 253 -6.56 35.44 10.56
N ILE A 254 -7.80 35.23 10.15
CA ILE A 254 -8.60 36.24 9.47
C ILE A 254 -9.03 37.25 10.55
N ALA A 255 -8.61 38.51 10.41
CA ALA A 255 -9.06 39.56 11.33
C ALA A 255 -10.59 39.66 11.28
N PRO A 256 -11.28 39.78 12.42
CA PRO A 256 -12.72 39.97 12.42
C PRO A 256 -13.06 41.26 11.67
N SER A 257 -13.95 41.15 10.69
CA SER A 257 -14.53 42.28 9.94
C SER A 257 -15.41 43.15 10.82
#